data_AF-A0A7C0YNL7-F1
#
_entry.id   AF-A0A7C0YNL7-F1
#
_cell.length_a   1.000
_cell.length_b   1.000
_cell.length_c   1.000
_cell.angle_alpha   90.00
_cell.angle_beta   90.00
_cell.angle_gamma   90.00
#
_symmetry.space_group_name_H-M   'P 1'
#
loop_
_entity.id
_entity.type
_entity.pdbx_description
1 polymer ?
#
loop_
_entity_poly.entity_id
_entity_poly.type
_entity_poly.pdbx_seq_one_letter_code
_entity_poly.pdbx_strand_id
1 'polypeptide(L)'
;MKIKIALLALFMLVIMAGEVSANTIDSSTMYFEGALTPDVGGGYTGTIAAVAGTYYLTGPGCVAGKTPDGRTCVGGWDVYAKEGGTAYYDDAAQGTIGSDHDGYSGAGGWGAFWDPDVPDWEYYQVTFSDGKWYLEYKGEALGTPMSGTMNWVSMYAEETDVGSYRGTVPAGSDANDGDAVLNGGGPHAWDMDWTWGSEAIPMECQGFEVTVTQNSLTDGTYNVKMAPKCQSDEQPPDGQEIPEFPTAALPAVIAVGGYLMLRRRKQE
;
A
#
# COMPACT_ATOMS: atom_id res chain seq x y z
N MET A 1 -53.21 0.10 57.65
CA MET A 1 -53.05 1.27 56.76
C MET A 1 -52.27 0.80 55.54
N LYS A 2 -52.90 0.83 54.35
CA LYS A 2 -52.30 0.36 53.09
C LYS A 2 -51.50 1.51 52.48
N ILE A 3 -50.20 1.32 52.23
CA ILE A 3 -49.41 2.19 51.36
C ILE A 3 -48.93 1.34 50.18
N LYS A 4 -49.26 1.84 49.00
CA LYS A 4 -49.08 1.28 47.67
C LYS A 4 -47.85 1.94 47.01
N ILE A 5 -47.17 1.20 46.11
CA ILE A 5 -46.41 1.68 44.92
C ILE A 5 -45.06 2.37 45.29
N ALA A 6 -43.91 2.11 44.67
CA ALA A 6 -43.64 1.90 43.25
C ALA A 6 -42.49 0.92 43.00
N LEU A 7 -42.73 -0.02 42.08
CA LEU A 7 -41.71 -0.77 41.38
C LEU A 7 -41.19 0.14 40.27
N LEU A 8 -40.02 0.77 40.45
CA LEU A 8 -39.38 1.55 39.40
C LEU A 8 -38.71 0.56 38.44
N ALA A 9 -39.44 0.16 37.40
CA ALA A 9 -38.87 -0.58 36.28
C ALA A 9 -37.97 0.38 35.49
N LEU A 10 -36.67 0.32 35.75
CA LEU A 10 -35.65 1.01 34.97
C LEU A 10 -35.57 0.31 33.62
N PHE A 11 -36.28 0.85 32.63
CA PHE A 11 -36.17 0.46 31.24
C PHE A 11 -34.80 0.95 30.73
N MET A 12 -33.78 0.08 30.79
CA MET A 12 -32.54 0.30 30.06
C MET A 12 -32.86 0.19 28.56
N LEU A 13 -32.88 1.34 27.90
CA LEU A 13 -32.84 1.42 26.45
C LEU A 13 -31.45 0.95 26.01
N VAL A 14 -31.34 -0.30 25.57
CA VAL A 14 -30.15 -0.78 24.87
C VAL A 14 -30.14 -0.06 23.54
N ILE A 15 -29.31 0.98 23.43
CA ILE A 15 -28.92 1.53 22.14
C ILE A 15 -28.14 0.40 21.46
N MET A 16 -28.80 -0.27 20.52
CA MET A 16 -28.12 -1.14 19.56
C MET A 16 -27.26 -0.19 18.74
N ALA A 17 -25.99 -0.02 19.11
CA ALA A 17 -25.01 0.55 18.21
C ALA A 17 -25.05 -0.34 16.97
N GLY A 18 -25.40 0.26 15.83
CA GLY A 18 -25.30 -0.44 14.55
C GLY A 18 -23.89 -0.98 14.42
N GLU A 19 -23.75 -2.22 13.95
CA GLU A 19 -22.46 -2.75 13.55
C GLU A 19 -21.94 -1.86 12.43
N VAL A 20 -21.00 -0.97 12.77
CA VAL A 20 -20.13 -0.36 11.76
C VAL A 20 -19.33 -1.53 11.22
N SER A 21 -19.56 -1.94 9.98
CA SER A 21 -18.64 -2.87 9.32
C SER A 21 -17.35 -2.09 9.08
N ALA A 22 -16.48 -2.10 10.08
CA ALA A 22 -15.13 -1.59 9.96
C ALA A 22 -14.41 -2.37 8.86
N ASN A 23 -13.63 -1.66 8.05
CA ASN A 23 -12.65 -2.21 7.13
C ASN A 23 -11.82 -3.27 7.84
N THR A 24 -12.10 -4.53 7.54
CA THR A 24 -11.14 -5.59 7.81
C THR A 24 -9.98 -5.33 6.86
N ILE A 25 -8.73 -5.38 7.33
CA ILE A 25 -7.47 -5.21 6.55
C ILE A 25 -7.51 -5.90 5.16
N ASP A 26 -8.31 -6.96 5.02
CA ASP A 26 -8.63 -7.61 3.74
C ASP A 26 -9.15 -6.67 2.65
N SER A 27 -9.83 -5.55 2.97
CA SER A 27 -10.32 -4.57 2.00
C SER A 27 -9.20 -3.79 1.32
N SER A 28 -8.06 -3.64 1.98
CA SER A 28 -6.85 -3.02 1.42
C SER A 28 -5.95 -4.00 0.67
N THR A 29 -6.40 -5.23 0.46
CA THR A 29 -5.67 -6.21 -0.33
C THR A 29 -5.93 -6.01 -1.82
N MET A 30 -4.86 -5.81 -2.59
CA MET A 30 -4.91 -5.72 -4.05
C MET A 30 -4.72 -7.09 -4.69
N TYR A 31 -5.45 -7.34 -5.78
CA TYR A 31 -5.38 -8.58 -6.55
C TYR A 31 -5.10 -8.28 -8.02
N PHE A 32 -4.20 -9.05 -8.61
CA PHE A 32 -3.80 -8.91 -10.01
C PHE A 32 -3.72 -10.27 -10.68
N GLU A 33 -4.03 -10.31 -11.98
CA GLU A 33 -3.91 -11.51 -12.80
C GLU A 33 -3.29 -11.17 -14.15
N GLY A 34 -2.35 -12.00 -14.59
CA GLY A 34 -1.76 -11.87 -15.92
C GLY A 34 -0.50 -12.70 -16.11
N ALA A 35 0.22 -12.44 -17.20
CA ALA A 35 1.47 -13.12 -17.49
C ALA A 35 2.65 -12.44 -16.79
N LEU A 36 3.43 -13.22 -16.04
CA LEU A 36 4.72 -12.81 -15.49
C LEU A 36 5.82 -13.70 -16.07
N THR A 37 7.02 -13.13 -16.17
CA THR A 37 8.24 -13.86 -16.54
C THR A 37 9.08 -14.06 -15.28
N PRO A 38 9.28 -15.31 -14.83
CA PRO A 38 10.22 -15.61 -13.75
C PRO A 38 11.63 -15.17 -14.15
N ASP A 39 12.35 -14.55 -13.23
CA ASP A 39 13.77 -14.25 -13.41
C ASP A 39 14.66 -15.40 -12.89
N VAL A 40 15.96 -15.33 -13.20
CA VAL A 40 16.94 -16.35 -12.76
C VAL A 40 17.25 -16.32 -11.26
N GLY A 41 16.82 -15.28 -10.55
CA GLY A 41 17.04 -15.05 -9.12
C GLY A 41 15.86 -15.46 -8.23
N GLY A 42 14.78 -16.00 -8.80
CA GLY A 42 13.57 -16.38 -8.07
C GLY A 42 12.54 -15.25 -7.91
N GLY A 43 12.75 -14.12 -8.59
CA GLY A 43 11.78 -13.04 -8.72
C GLY A 43 10.97 -13.13 -10.00
N TYR A 44 10.18 -12.09 -10.25
CA TYR A 44 9.31 -11.97 -11.42
C TYR A 44 9.44 -10.60 -12.07
N THR A 45 9.21 -10.56 -13.37
CA THR A 45 9.10 -9.33 -14.16
C THR A 45 7.85 -9.38 -15.01
N GLY A 46 7.30 -8.20 -15.31
CA GLY A 46 6.13 -8.05 -16.17
C GLY A 46 5.08 -7.14 -15.57
N THR A 47 4.01 -6.97 -16.34
CA THR A 47 2.86 -6.12 -16.00
C THR A 47 1.61 -6.96 -16.03
N ILE A 48 0.83 -6.90 -14.95
CA ILE A 48 -0.41 -7.67 -14.79
C ILE A 48 -1.54 -6.76 -14.34
N ALA A 49 -2.74 -7.00 -14.88
CA ALA A 49 -3.89 -6.15 -14.63
C ALA A 49 -4.46 -6.43 -13.23
N ALA A 50 -4.95 -5.39 -12.57
CA ALA A 50 -5.79 -5.58 -11.40
C ALA A 50 -7.04 -6.40 -11.80
N VAL A 51 -7.49 -7.24 -10.90
CA VAL A 51 -8.73 -8.02 -11.00
C VAL A 51 -9.61 -7.74 -9.80
N ALA A 52 -10.91 -7.99 -9.95
CA ALA A 52 -11.86 -7.84 -8.86
C ALA A 52 -11.38 -8.66 -7.64
N GLY A 53 -11.16 -7.96 -6.52
CA GLY A 53 -10.89 -8.61 -5.24
C GLY A 53 -12.11 -9.31 -4.67
N THR A 54 -11.93 -9.97 -3.53
CA THR A 54 -13.03 -10.60 -2.78
C THR A 54 -13.89 -9.60 -2.00
N TYR A 55 -13.44 -8.34 -1.86
CA TYR A 55 -14.18 -7.33 -1.12
C TYR A 55 -15.25 -6.68 -1.98
N TYR A 56 -16.46 -7.22 -1.81
CA TYR A 56 -17.73 -6.58 -2.15
C TYR A 56 -18.31 -6.08 -0.84
N LEU A 57 -18.33 -4.77 -0.62
CA LEU A 57 -19.28 -4.20 0.34
C LEU A 57 -20.34 -3.40 -0.40
N THR A 58 -21.57 -3.60 0.06
CA THR A 58 -22.69 -2.66 -0.06
C THR A 58 -22.41 -1.39 0.75
N GLY A 59 -21.26 -0.76 0.49
CA GLY A 59 -20.80 0.49 1.10
C GLY A 59 -21.39 1.71 0.37
N PRO A 60 -21.16 2.93 0.89
CA PRO A 60 -21.70 4.17 0.35
C PRO A 60 -21.25 4.48 -1.10
N GLY A 61 -20.16 3.91 -1.61
CA GLY A 61 -19.78 3.98 -3.03
C GLY A 61 -20.49 2.99 -3.95
N CYS A 62 -21.35 2.12 -3.41
CA CYS A 62 -22.18 1.20 -4.18
C CYS A 62 -23.67 1.33 -3.83
N VAL A 63 -24.38 2.25 -4.50
CA VAL A 63 -25.82 2.46 -4.28
C VAL A 63 -26.62 1.66 -5.30
N ALA A 64 -27.46 0.73 -4.82
CA ALA A 64 -28.28 -0.15 -5.65
C ALA A 64 -27.48 -0.97 -6.69
N GLY A 65 -26.25 -1.36 -6.34
CA GLY A 65 -25.36 -2.13 -7.21
C GLY A 65 -24.68 -1.29 -8.29
N LYS A 66 -24.70 0.04 -8.16
CA LYS A 66 -24.05 0.97 -9.06
C LYS A 66 -23.02 1.87 -8.36
N THR A 67 -21.88 2.07 -9.03
CA THR A 67 -20.91 3.13 -8.72
C THR A 67 -21.51 4.50 -9.06
N PRO A 68 -20.95 5.62 -8.56
CA PRO A 68 -21.48 6.97 -8.82
C PRO A 68 -21.55 7.35 -10.31
N ASP A 69 -20.64 6.81 -11.13
CA ASP A 69 -20.64 7.02 -12.58
C ASP A 69 -21.62 6.10 -13.35
N GLY A 70 -22.42 5.31 -12.63
CA GLY A 70 -23.50 4.48 -13.16
C GLY A 70 -23.09 3.08 -13.61
N ARG A 71 -21.85 2.66 -13.37
CA ARG A 71 -21.38 1.30 -13.67
C ARG A 71 -21.80 0.32 -12.60
N THR A 72 -21.80 -0.96 -12.95
CA THR A 72 -22.08 -2.01 -11.97
C THR A 72 -20.91 -2.11 -10.99
N CYS A 73 -21.19 -2.14 -9.69
CA CYS A 73 -20.14 -2.35 -8.69
C CYS A 73 -19.50 -3.73 -8.91
N VAL A 74 -18.20 -3.74 -9.17
CA VAL A 74 -17.42 -4.97 -9.43
C VAL A 74 -16.28 -5.17 -8.43
N GLY A 75 -16.36 -4.53 -7.26
CA GLY A 75 -15.34 -4.58 -6.21
C GLY A 75 -14.47 -3.33 -6.18
N GLY A 76 -13.37 -3.39 -5.43
CA GLY A 76 -12.31 -2.37 -5.30
C GLY A 76 -11.42 -2.67 -4.10
N TRP A 77 -10.57 -1.73 -3.70
CA TRP A 77 -9.79 -1.83 -2.46
C TRP A 77 -9.66 -0.47 -1.76
N ASP A 78 -9.38 -0.52 -0.47
CA ASP A 78 -9.13 0.67 0.35
C ASP A 78 -7.63 0.95 0.49
N VAL A 79 -7.23 2.21 0.53
CA VAL A 79 -5.90 2.60 0.96
C VAL A 79 -5.82 2.36 2.47
N TYR A 80 -4.91 1.50 2.92
CA TYR A 80 -4.71 1.26 4.35
C TYR A 80 -4.00 2.45 5.00
N ALA A 81 -4.79 3.46 5.34
CA ALA A 81 -4.32 4.78 5.71
C ALA A 81 -3.93 4.85 7.19
N LYS A 82 -3.00 5.75 7.50
CA LYS A 82 -2.43 5.88 8.85
C LYS A 82 -3.44 6.47 9.84
N GLU A 83 -3.81 5.72 10.88
CA GLU A 83 -4.75 6.21 11.90
C GLU A 83 -4.25 7.52 12.53
N GLY A 84 -5.14 8.52 12.59
CA GLY A 84 -4.82 9.84 13.11
C GLY A 84 -3.93 10.70 12.20
N GLY A 85 -3.55 10.18 11.02
CA GLY A 85 -2.94 10.95 9.95
C GLY A 85 -3.91 11.91 9.27
N THR A 86 -3.39 12.73 8.37
CA THR A 86 -4.19 13.62 7.53
C THR A 86 -4.17 13.08 6.10
N ALA A 87 -5.35 12.80 5.55
CA ALA A 87 -5.54 12.58 4.13
C ALA A 87 -5.77 13.93 3.43
N TYR A 88 -5.10 14.16 2.31
CA TYR A 88 -5.28 15.31 1.43
C TYR A 88 -5.77 14.85 0.07
N TYR A 89 -6.75 15.55 -0.49
CA TYR A 89 -7.40 15.20 -1.75
C TYR A 89 -7.97 16.44 -2.45
N ASP A 90 -7.97 16.41 -3.78
CA ASP A 90 -8.61 17.42 -4.67
C ASP A 90 -8.11 18.85 -4.39
N ASP A 91 -6.80 18.98 -4.20
CA ASP A 91 -6.05 20.22 -4.00
C ASP A 91 -6.45 21.11 -2.81
N ALA A 92 -7.50 20.75 -2.07
CA ALA A 92 -8.15 21.69 -1.16
C ALA A 92 -8.61 21.06 0.14
N ALA A 93 -8.96 19.78 0.14
CA ALA A 93 -9.68 19.19 1.25
C ALA A 93 -8.81 18.22 2.03
N GLN A 94 -8.98 18.25 3.36
CA GLN A 94 -8.22 17.46 4.30
C GLN A 94 -9.16 16.76 5.27
N GLY A 95 -8.87 15.50 5.55
CA GLY A 95 -9.59 14.65 6.49
C GLY A 95 -8.64 14.05 7.52
N THR A 96 -9.11 13.86 8.75
CA THR A 96 -8.39 13.05 9.73
C THR A 96 -8.78 11.59 9.52
N ILE A 97 -7.78 10.74 9.32
CA ILE A 97 -7.97 9.30 9.11
C ILE A 97 -8.45 8.67 10.42
N GLY A 98 -9.59 7.99 10.35
CA GLY A 98 -10.22 7.31 11.48
C GLY A 98 -9.54 5.99 11.85
N SER A 99 -10.05 5.36 12.91
CA SER A 99 -9.61 4.02 13.36
C SER A 99 -10.04 2.89 12.41
N ASP A 100 -10.81 3.21 11.38
CA ASP A 100 -11.15 2.32 10.26
C ASP A 100 -10.08 2.32 9.17
N HIS A 101 -9.02 3.12 9.31
CA HIS A 101 -7.90 3.22 8.37
C HIS A 101 -8.34 3.55 6.93
N ASP A 102 -9.50 4.17 6.78
CA ASP A 102 -10.05 4.59 5.51
C ASP A 102 -9.44 5.95 5.13
N GLY A 103 -8.75 5.99 3.97
CA GLY A 103 -8.11 7.19 3.45
C GLY A 103 -9.10 8.31 3.11
N TYR A 104 -10.37 7.97 2.89
CA TYR A 104 -11.43 8.84 2.43
C TYR A 104 -12.60 8.93 3.43
N SER A 105 -12.35 8.54 4.70
CA SER A 105 -13.33 8.47 5.79
C SER A 105 -14.33 9.65 5.81
N GLY A 106 -15.57 9.33 5.42
CA GLY A 106 -16.78 10.06 5.78
C GLY A 106 -17.22 11.28 4.96
N ALA A 107 -16.33 12.03 4.27
CA ALA A 107 -16.70 13.18 3.42
C ALA A 107 -15.47 13.83 2.76
N GLY A 108 -14.59 13.04 2.15
CA GLY A 108 -13.49 13.61 1.36
C GLY A 108 -13.96 14.56 0.25
N GLY A 109 -13.06 15.22 -0.48
CA GLY A 109 -13.38 16.09 -1.62
C GLY A 109 -14.15 15.32 -2.69
N TRP A 110 -13.85 14.02 -2.78
CA TRP A 110 -14.57 13.04 -3.57
C TRP A 110 -15.82 12.45 -2.84
N GLY A 111 -15.90 12.62 -1.52
CA GLY A 111 -16.97 12.23 -0.59
C GLY A 111 -17.03 10.72 -0.30
N ALA A 112 -17.98 10.29 0.54
CA ALA A 112 -18.29 8.86 0.77
C ALA A 112 -18.76 8.12 -0.52
N PHE A 113 -18.70 8.79 -1.67
CA PHE A 113 -19.07 8.29 -2.98
C PHE A 113 -18.06 7.28 -3.54
N TRP A 114 -16.82 7.28 -3.06
CA TRP A 114 -15.74 6.42 -3.55
C TRP A 114 -15.27 5.48 -2.44
N ASP A 115 -16.21 4.75 -1.84
CA ASP A 115 -15.94 3.64 -0.92
C ASP A 115 -16.32 2.32 -1.65
N PRO A 116 -15.36 1.44 -1.95
CA PRO A 116 -13.97 1.47 -1.50
C PRO A 116 -13.16 2.59 -2.18
N ASP A 117 -12.06 3.00 -1.56
CA ASP A 117 -11.21 4.14 -1.96
C ASP A 117 -10.82 4.12 -3.45
N VAL A 118 -10.57 2.92 -3.98
CA VAL A 118 -10.24 2.66 -5.38
C VAL A 118 -11.30 1.75 -5.99
N PRO A 119 -12.50 2.27 -6.30
CA PRO A 119 -13.58 1.47 -6.87
C PRO A 119 -13.44 1.34 -8.39
N ASP A 120 -12.51 2.08 -8.99
CA ASP A 120 -12.11 2.08 -10.39
C ASP A 120 -10.86 1.19 -10.62
N TRP A 121 -10.69 0.19 -9.75
CA TRP A 121 -9.59 -0.78 -9.78
C TRP A 121 -9.32 -1.37 -11.17
N GLU A 122 -10.32 -1.48 -12.05
CA GLU A 122 -10.13 -2.03 -13.39
C GLU A 122 -9.19 -1.18 -14.25
N TYR A 123 -8.93 0.06 -13.86
CA TYR A 123 -7.95 0.94 -14.48
C TYR A 123 -6.55 0.76 -13.95
N TYR A 124 -6.33 -0.09 -12.96
CA TYR A 124 -5.00 -0.30 -12.39
C TYR A 124 -4.32 -1.57 -12.90
N GLN A 125 -3.00 -1.55 -12.85
CA GLN A 125 -2.11 -2.68 -13.09
C GLN A 125 -0.93 -2.60 -12.12
N VAL A 126 -0.24 -3.71 -11.90
CA VAL A 126 1.07 -3.70 -11.23
C VAL A 126 2.16 -4.12 -12.21
N THR A 127 3.26 -3.37 -12.19
CA THR A 127 4.46 -3.67 -12.97
C THR A 127 5.62 -4.03 -12.02
N PHE A 128 6.30 -5.14 -12.29
CA PHE A 128 7.56 -5.52 -11.66
C PHE A 128 8.71 -5.42 -12.66
N SER A 129 9.73 -4.63 -12.34
CA SER A 129 10.93 -4.47 -13.18
C SER A 129 12.13 -4.06 -12.35
N ASP A 130 13.31 -4.62 -12.62
CA ASP A 130 14.59 -4.16 -12.05
C ASP A 130 14.63 -4.03 -10.51
N GLY A 131 13.97 -4.97 -9.81
CA GLY A 131 13.88 -4.93 -8.34
C GLY A 131 12.93 -3.86 -7.79
N LYS A 132 12.08 -3.30 -8.65
CA LYS A 132 11.04 -2.33 -8.32
C LYS A 132 9.64 -2.88 -8.61
N TRP A 133 8.66 -2.31 -7.92
CA TRP A 133 7.23 -2.51 -8.19
C TRP A 133 6.57 -1.14 -8.40
N TYR A 134 5.50 -1.12 -9.19
CA TYR A 134 4.74 0.08 -9.53
C TYR A 134 3.26 -0.27 -9.61
N LEU A 135 2.42 0.35 -8.78
CA LEU A 135 0.98 0.37 -9.00
C LEU A 135 0.67 1.49 -9.98
N GLU A 136 0.08 1.19 -11.12
CA GLU A 136 -0.06 2.13 -12.23
C GLU A 136 -1.51 2.23 -12.69
N TYR A 137 -1.96 3.46 -12.95
CA TYR A 137 -3.16 3.75 -13.71
C TYR A 137 -2.91 3.54 -15.20
N LYS A 138 -3.62 2.59 -15.81
CA LYS A 138 -3.53 2.17 -17.21
C LYS A 138 -3.69 3.36 -18.14
N GLY A 139 -2.83 3.43 -19.13
CA GLY A 139 -2.87 4.45 -20.18
C GLY A 139 -1.47 4.81 -20.67
N GLU A 140 -1.38 5.85 -21.49
CA GLU A 140 -0.11 6.36 -21.99
C GLU A 140 0.73 7.04 -20.89
N ALA A 141 0.06 7.59 -19.88
CA ALA A 141 0.69 8.37 -18.83
C ALA A 141 1.30 7.50 -17.72
N LEU A 142 0.70 6.33 -17.42
CA LEU A 142 1.13 5.44 -16.34
C LEU A 142 1.33 6.19 -15.02
N GLY A 143 0.28 6.87 -14.55
CA GLY A 143 0.29 7.55 -13.25
C GLY A 143 0.45 6.51 -12.14
N THR A 144 1.40 6.73 -11.26
CA THR A 144 1.91 5.73 -10.31
C THR A 144 1.76 6.27 -8.89
N PRO A 145 0.60 6.08 -8.24
CA PRO A 145 0.35 6.61 -6.89
C PRO A 145 1.16 5.92 -5.80
N MET A 146 1.67 4.72 -6.08
CA MET A 146 2.51 3.93 -5.18
C MET A 146 3.57 3.16 -5.98
N SER A 147 4.82 3.24 -5.56
CA SER A 147 5.92 2.44 -6.08
C SER A 147 7.11 2.34 -5.13
N GLY A 148 7.95 1.34 -5.36
CA GLY A 148 9.20 1.26 -4.62
C GLY A 148 9.93 -0.05 -4.79
N THR A 149 10.64 -0.46 -3.74
CA THR A 149 11.54 -1.62 -3.79
C THR A 149 10.77 -2.93 -3.68
N MET A 150 11.06 -3.87 -4.58
CA MET A 150 10.56 -5.24 -4.50
C MET A 150 11.65 -6.17 -4.00
N ASN A 151 11.47 -6.73 -2.81
CA ASN A 151 12.34 -7.77 -2.26
C ASN A 151 11.70 -9.15 -2.47
N TRP A 152 12.14 -9.85 -3.51
CA TRP A 152 11.65 -11.20 -3.83
C TRP A 152 12.07 -12.28 -2.82
N VAL A 153 13.09 -12.04 -1.99
CA VAL A 153 13.51 -13.01 -0.97
C VAL A 153 12.54 -13.00 0.21
N SER A 154 12.16 -11.82 0.69
CA SER A 154 11.16 -11.67 1.76
C SER A 154 9.73 -11.60 1.25
N MET A 155 9.54 -11.57 -0.07
CA MET A 155 8.26 -11.36 -0.73
C MET A 155 7.56 -10.08 -0.24
N TYR A 156 8.30 -8.98 -0.21
CA TYR A 156 7.84 -7.69 0.32
C TYR A 156 8.07 -6.56 -0.69
N ALA A 157 7.02 -5.80 -0.95
CA ALA A 157 7.01 -4.60 -1.78
C ALA A 157 6.93 -3.37 -0.88
N GLU A 158 8.03 -2.65 -0.73
CA GLU A 158 8.14 -1.45 0.11
C GLU A 158 7.81 -0.19 -0.70
N GLU A 159 7.00 0.71 -0.16
CA GLU A 159 6.64 1.99 -0.77
C GLU A 159 7.74 3.02 -0.50
N THR A 160 8.66 3.19 -1.45
CA THR A 160 9.89 3.99 -1.21
C THR A 160 10.00 5.22 -2.08
N ASP A 161 9.13 5.37 -3.07
CA ASP A 161 9.26 6.37 -4.12
C ASP A 161 8.19 7.47 -3.94
N VAL A 162 8.25 8.50 -4.77
CA VAL A 162 7.28 9.60 -4.80
C VAL A 162 6.31 9.34 -5.96
N GLY A 163 5.05 9.72 -5.79
CA GLY A 163 4.04 9.73 -6.84
C GLY A 163 4.54 10.31 -8.15
N SER A 164 4.34 9.61 -9.27
CA SER A 164 4.82 10.12 -10.56
C SER A 164 4.16 9.46 -11.77
N TYR A 165 4.35 10.08 -12.94
CA TYR A 165 4.06 9.44 -14.22
C TYR A 165 5.29 8.72 -14.76
N ARG A 166 5.17 7.43 -15.08
CA ARG A 166 6.24 6.67 -15.75
C ARG A 166 6.21 6.80 -17.27
N GLY A 167 5.07 7.21 -17.82
CA GLY A 167 4.85 7.44 -19.23
C GLY A 167 4.97 8.91 -19.60
N THR A 168 4.14 9.35 -20.55
CA THR A 168 4.08 10.77 -20.92
C THR A 168 3.20 11.53 -19.94
N VAL A 169 3.78 12.48 -19.20
CA VAL A 169 3.05 13.37 -18.30
C VAL A 169 1.96 14.09 -19.10
N PRO A 170 0.67 13.96 -18.72
CA PRO A 170 -0.41 14.63 -19.42
C PRO A 170 -0.26 16.16 -19.38
N ALA A 171 -0.83 16.83 -20.38
CA ALA A 171 -0.95 18.29 -20.34
C ALA A 171 -2.11 18.69 -19.41
N GLY A 172 -1.80 18.88 -18.12
CA GLY A 172 -2.68 19.46 -17.10
C GLY A 172 -1.86 20.36 -16.20
N SER A 173 -2.46 21.42 -15.65
CA SER A 173 -1.76 22.29 -14.67
C SER A 173 -1.36 21.51 -13.42
N ASP A 174 -2.18 20.53 -13.06
CA ASP A 174 -2.10 19.82 -11.80
C ASP A 174 -1.33 18.49 -11.96
N ALA A 175 -0.99 18.12 -13.20
CA ALA A 175 -0.25 16.89 -13.46
C ALA A 175 1.21 17.02 -13.03
N ASN A 176 1.59 16.34 -11.96
CA ASN A 176 2.97 16.33 -11.42
C ASN A 176 3.47 17.73 -11.04
N ASP A 177 2.61 18.54 -10.44
CA ASP A 177 2.90 19.92 -10.01
C ASP A 177 3.56 20.00 -8.62
N GLY A 178 3.53 18.90 -7.86
CA GLY A 178 4.15 18.72 -6.54
C GLY A 178 3.22 19.01 -5.36
N ASP A 179 1.92 19.26 -5.58
CA ASP A 179 0.98 19.60 -4.52
C ASP A 179 0.78 18.43 -3.53
N ALA A 180 0.76 17.18 -4.00
CA ALA A 180 0.69 16.01 -3.11
C ALA A 180 1.91 15.95 -2.16
N VAL A 181 3.12 16.14 -2.68
CA VAL A 181 4.36 16.20 -1.86
C VAL A 181 4.31 17.33 -0.83
N LEU A 182 3.80 18.51 -1.20
CA LEU A 182 3.64 19.64 -0.27
C LEU A 182 2.65 19.35 0.87
N ASN A 183 1.73 18.40 0.67
CA ASN A 183 0.69 18.04 1.61
C ASN A 183 0.92 16.70 2.33
N GLY A 184 2.16 16.20 2.32
CA GLY A 184 2.56 15.01 3.08
C GLY A 184 2.67 13.73 2.26
N GLY A 185 2.63 13.84 0.92
CA GLY A 185 2.98 12.76 0.00
C GLY A 185 4.47 12.38 0.05
N GLY A 186 4.83 11.40 -0.75
CA GLY A 186 6.15 10.79 -0.83
C GLY A 186 6.18 9.35 -0.32
N PRO A 187 7.36 8.84 0.07
CA PRO A 187 7.51 7.46 0.53
C PRO A 187 6.56 7.12 1.68
N HIS A 188 5.97 5.93 1.63
CA HIS A 188 4.93 5.44 2.54
C HIS A 188 3.60 6.23 2.48
N ALA A 189 3.25 6.77 1.33
CA ALA A 189 1.96 7.39 1.09
C ALA A 189 1.37 6.91 -0.25
N TRP A 190 0.04 6.92 -0.35
CA TRP A 190 -0.61 7.12 -1.64
C TRP A 190 -0.40 8.57 -2.03
N ASP A 191 0.35 8.80 -3.10
CA ASP A 191 0.84 10.12 -3.49
C ASP A 191 0.69 10.25 -5.00
N MET A 192 -0.16 11.16 -5.47
CA MET A 192 -0.25 11.42 -6.90
C MET A 192 -0.82 12.79 -7.20
N ASP A 193 -0.16 13.48 -8.12
CA ASP A 193 -0.61 14.72 -8.74
C ASP A 193 -1.28 14.37 -10.08
N TRP A 194 -2.61 14.16 -10.06
CA TRP A 194 -3.37 13.82 -11.25
C TRP A 194 -3.69 15.07 -12.08
N THR A 195 -4.14 14.89 -13.33
CA THR A 195 -4.69 16.00 -14.13
C THR A 195 -5.97 16.62 -13.58
N TRP A 196 -6.54 16.03 -12.54
CA TRP A 196 -7.81 16.41 -11.93
C TRP A 196 -7.67 16.65 -10.43
N GLY A 197 -6.44 16.90 -9.96
CA GLY A 197 -6.12 17.21 -8.58
C GLY A 197 -5.13 16.24 -7.95
N SER A 198 -4.59 16.64 -6.81
CA SER A 198 -3.56 15.93 -6.07
C SER A 198 -4.10 15.21 -4.84
N GLU A 199 -3.47 14.10 -4.52
CA GLU A 199 -3.80 13.24 -3.38
C GLU A 199 -2.55 12.90 -2.60
N ALA A 200 -2.62 13.01 -1.27
CA ALA A 200 -1.58 12.58 -0.36
C ALA A 200 -2.21 11.91 0.86
N ILE A 201 -2.09 10.59 0.97
CA ILE A 201 -2.67 9.79 2.04
C ILE A 201 -1.55 8.95 2.67
N PRO A 202 -1.10 9.27 3.91
CA PRO A 202 -0.07 8.49 4.56
C PRO A 202 -0.57 7.07 4.84
N MET A 203 0.26 6.07 4.58
CA MET A 203 -0.07 4.67 4.84
C MET A 203 0.26 4.27 6.27
N GLU A 204 -0.56 3.38 6.84
CA GLU A 204 -0.30 2.77 8.14
C GLU A 204 0.93 1.84 8.08
N CYS A 205 1.04 1.08 7.00
CA CYS A 205 2.15 0.18 6.73
C CYS A 205 3.02 0.68 5.57
N GLN A 206 4.32 0.48 5.66
CA GLN A 206 5.31 0.94 4.67
C GLN A 206 5.34 0.10 3.38
N GLY A 207 4.42 -0.85 3.21
CA GLY A 207 4.45 -1.76 2.08
C GLY A 207 3.52 -2.96 2.22
N PHE A 208 3.76 -3.94 1.34
CA PHE A 208 2.86 -5.06 1.10
C PHE A 208 3.60 -6.40 1.13
N GLU A 209 2.97 -7.40 1.75
CA GLU A 209 3.29 -8.79 1.50
C GLU A 209 2.80 -9.20 0.11
N VAL A 210 3.70 -9.78 -0.68
CA VAL A 210 3.42 -10.21 -2.05
C VAL A 210 3.29 -11.73 -2.09
N THR A 211 2.16 -12.24 -2.55
CA THR A 211 1.99 -13.67 -2.84
C THR A 211 1.81 -13.85 -4.34
N VAL A 212 2.66 -14.68 -4.96
CA VAL A 212 2.56 -15.05 -6.37
C VAL A 212 2.15 -16.52 -6.47
N THR A 213 1.01 -16.80 -7.09
CA THR A 213 0.52 -18.16 -7.32
C THR A 213 0.30 -18.40 -8.80
N GLN A 214 0.97 -19.40 -9.37
CA GLN A 214 0.73 -19.79 -10.75
C GLN A 214 -0.70 -20.34 -10.92
N ASN A 215 -1.43 -19.85 -11.91
CA ASN A 215 -2.74 -20.37 -12.25
C ASN A 215 -2.60 -21.75 -12.89
N SER A 216 -3.01 -22.81 -12.18
CA SER A 216 -2.90 -24.19 -12.68
C SER A 216 -3.79 -24.50 -13.88
N LEU A 217 -4.75 -23.63 -14.21
CA LEU A 217 -5.70 -23.82 -15.30
C LEU A 217 -5.29 -23.12 -16.60
N THR A 218 -4.34 -22.19 -16.54
CA THR A 218 -3.87 -21.43 -17.70
C THR A 218 -2.34 -21.39 -17.71
N ASP A 219 -1.75 -21.95 -18.75
CA ASP A 219 -0.29 -21.94 -18.90
C ASP A 219 0.22 -20.49 -18.94
N GLY A 220 1.10 -20.16 -18.00
CA GLY A 220 1.80 -18.88 -17.96
C GLY A 220 1.06 -17.71 -17.32
N THR A 221 -0.11 -17.92 -16.70
CA THR A 221 -0.79 -16.88 -15.91
C THR A 221 -0.48 -17.02 -14.42
N TYR A 222 -0.39 -15.89 -13.72
CA TYR A 222 -0.15 -15.80 -12.30
C TYR A 222 -1.22 -14.92 -11.64
N ASN A 223 -1.61 -15.32 -10.44
CA ASN A 223 -2.37 -14.50 -9.51
C ASN A 223 -1.37 -13.86 -8.53
N VAL A 224 -1.43 -12.54 -8.41
CA VAL A 224 -0.64 -11.79 -7.43
C VAL A 224 -1.58 -11.15 -6.43
N LYS A 225 -1.34 -11.41 -5.15
CA LYS A 225 -2.00 -10.77 -4.01
C LYS A 225 -0.98 -9.86 -3.34
N MET A 226 -1.33 -8.61 -3.11
CA MET A 226 -0.54 -7.64 -2.34
C MET A 226 -1.36 -7.17 -1.15
N ALA A 227 -1.00 -7.62 0.06
CA ALA A 227 -1.71 -7.27 1.29
C ALA A 227 -0.85 -6.36 2.16
N PRO A 228 -1.39 -5.28 2.76
CA PRO A 228 -0.63 -4.40 3.64
C PRO A 228 0.08 -5.22 4.72
N LYS A 229 1.37 -4.97 4.90
CA LYS A 229 2.18 -5.63 5.92
C LYS A 229 3.06 -4.59 6.56
N CYS A 230 2.69 -4.21 7.77
CA CYS A 230 3.56 -3.40 8.60
C CYS A 230 4.77 -4.28 8.91
N GLN A 231 5.98 -3.82 8.56
CA GLN A 231 7.16 -4.44 9.15
C GLN A 231 6.96 -4.31 10.65
N SER A 232 6.73 -5.44 11.32
CA SER A 232 6.92 -5.46 12.75
C SER A 232 8.31 -4.90 12.97
N ASP A 233 8.49 -4.07 14.00
CA ASP A 233 9.80 -3.83 14.56
C ASP A 233 10.34 -5.21 15.01
N GLU A 234 10.82 -6.04 14.08
CA GLU A 234 11.78 -7.07 14.36
C GLU A 234 13.02 -6.30 14.77
N GLN A 235 12.97 -5.85 16.03
CA GLN A 235 14.13 -5.59 16.83
C GLN A 235 15.08 -6.75 16.51
N PRO A 236 16.25 -6.49 15.90
CA PRO A 236 17.19 -7.55 15.61
C PRO A 236 17.34 -8.36 16.89
N PRO A 237 17.28 -9.71 16.81
CA PRO A 237 17.04 -10.56 17.97
C PRO A 237 17.91 -10.08 19.13
N ASP A 238 17.25 -9.58 20.18
CA ASP A 238 17.91 -9.03 21.36
C ASP A 238 18.99 -10.00 21.79
N GLY A 239 20.24 -9.57 21.65
CA GLY A 239 21.38 -10.30 22.18
C GLY A 239 21.79 -11.54 21.38
N GLN A 240 22.10 -11.40 20.09
CA GLN A 240 23.33 -12.07 19.65
C GLN A 240 24.50 -11.32 20.31
N GLU A 241 24.84 -11.71 21.55
CA GLU A 241 26.07 -11.31 22.21
C GLU A 241 27.19 -11.47 21.18
N ILE A 242 27.76 -10.35 20.74
CA ILE A 242 29.04 -10.38 20.05
C ILE A 242 29.96 -11.13 21.02
N PRO A 243 30.54 -12.28 20.64
CA PRO A 243 31.50 -12.95 21.51
C PRO A 243 32.53 -11.90 21.88
N GLU A 244 32.62 -11.56 23.17
CA GLU A 244 33.65 -10.65 23.64
C GLU A 244 34.99 -11.27 23.22
N PHE A 245 35.60 -10.72 22.18
CA PHE A 245 36.97 -11.05 21.87
C PHE A 245 37.77 -10.59 23.08
N PRO A 246 38.48 -11.49 23.79
CA PRO A 246 39.31 -11.06 24.91
C PRO A 246 40.25 -9.99 24.38
N THR A 247 40.19 -8.79 24.97
CA THR A 247 40.90 -7.57 24.57
C THR A 247 42.43 -7.68 24.76
N ALA A 248 42.97 -8.89 24.81
CA ALA A 248 44.37 -9.20 25.03
C ALA A 248 44.92 -10.20 24.00
N ALA A 249 44.65 -9.99 22.70
CA ALA A 249 45.41 -10.64 21.62
C ALA A 249 45.29 -9.90 20.28
N LEU A 250 45.59 -8.60 20.27
CA LEU A 250 46.07 -7.92 19.05
C LEU A 250 47.60 -7.85 19.15
N PRO A 251 48.29 -8.78 18.46
CA PRO A 251 49.02 -8.36 17.28
C PRO A 251 48.89 -9.35 16.11
N ALA A 252 48.97 -8.81 14.88
CA ALA A 252 49.25 -9.53 13.62
C ALA A 252 48.09 -10.03 12.73
N VAL A 253 47.09 -9.17 12.41
CA VAL A 253 46.29 -9.34 11.18
C VAL A 253 46.35 -8.13 10.22
N ILE A 254 47.12 -7.09 10.55
CA ILE A 254 47.53 -6.05 9.57
C ILE A 254 48.91 -6.43 9.00
N ALA A 255 49.00 -7.52 8.25
CA ALA A 255 50.24 -7.88 7.53
C ALA A 255 50.02 -8.70 6.25
N VAL A 256 48.83 -9.26 6.00
CA VAL A 256 48.60 -10.11 4.80
C VAL A 256 47.98 -9.32 3.63
N GLY A 257 47.20 -8.26 3.88
CA GLY A 257 46.61 -7.44 2.81
C GLY A 257 47.60 -6.47 2.13
N GLY A 258 48.59 -5.96 2.86
CA GLY A 258 49.56 -4.97 2.33
C GLY A 258 50.70 -5.56 1.49
N TYR A 259 51.04 -6.85 1.69
CA TYR A 259 52.17 -7.48 1.01
C TYR A 259 51.81 -7.97 -0.41
N LEU A 260 50.54 -8.28 -0.68
CA LEU A 260 50.06 -8.69 -2.01
C LEU A 260 49.91 -7.52 -2.99
N MET A 261 49.67 -6.29 -2.51
CA MET A 261 49.57 -5.11 -3.38
C MET A 261 50.95 -4.58 -3.84
N LEU A 262 52.02 -4.81 -3.09
CA LEU A 262 53.37 -4.32 -3.42
C LEU A 262 54.16 -5.22 -4.39
N ARG A 263 53.76 -6.49 -4.57
CA ARG A 263 54.40 -7.38 -5.56
C ARG A 263 53.85 -7.26 -6.98
N ARG A 264 52.62 -6.74 -7.15
CA ARG A 264 51.99 -6.60 -8.47
C ARG A 264 52.42 -5.33 -9.23
N ARG A 265 53.19 -4.43 -8.60
CA ARG A 265 53.68 -3.17 -9.20
C ARG A 265 55.16 -3.19 -9.63
N LYS A 266 55.82 -4.35 -9.63
CA LYS A 266 57.23 -4.51 -10.06
C LYS A 266 57.43 -5.47 -11.23
N GLN A 267 56.37 -5.85 -11.95
CA GLN A 267 56.45 -6.69 -13.15
C GLN A 267 55.75 -6.07 -14.38
N GLU A 268 55.59 -4.75 -14.38
CA GLU A 268 55.39 -3.95 -15.60
C GLU A 268 56.63 -3.07 -15.81
#